data_AF-A0A3M6VF85-F1
#
_entry.id   AF-A0A3M6VF85-F1
#
_cell.length_a   1.000
_cell.length_b   1.000
_cell.length_c   1.000
_cell.angle_alpha   90.00
_cell.angle_beta   90.00
_cell.angle_gamma   90.00
#
_symmetry.space_group_name_H-M   'P 1'
#
loop_
_entity.id
_entity.type
_entity.pdbx_description
1 polymer ?
#
loop_
_entity_poly.entity_id
_entity_poly.type
_entity_poly.pdbx_seq_one_letter_code
_entity_poly.pdbx_strand_id
1 'polypeptide(L)'
;MTFESHLFAAALGAMVPSLLLLLLLEKQWDRELPPECSGALDRVFWLLPDAISPHLECLGVSGRALYKDFYAFDLLLFPLIYSTALMGLLRRLWPERRLVWTLPGIAAVCDVAENVSILQLLKLFPDRWKTLEIVVSVLTRTKWVVVLSAIVFVLVGALRMLAYKALKLLTYRTVNKLKAKEDRHPRQEKSSSRVH
;
A
#
# COMPACT_ATOMS: atom_id res chain seq x y z
N MET A 1 11.27 22.29 3.75
CA MET A 1 10.82 20.89 3.55
C MET A 1 10.21 20.46 4.88
N THR A 2 8.97 19.94 4.91
CA THR A 2 8.28 19.65 6.18
C THR A 2 8.67 18.27 6.73
N PHE A 3 8.66 18.08 8.05
CA PHE A 3 8.90 16.78 8.71
C PHE A 3 8.05 15.65 8.10
N GLU A 4 6.78 15.93 7.79
CA GLU A 4 5.87 14.97 7.12
C GLU A 4 6.38 14.51 5.74
N SER A 5 7.08 15.37 5.00
CA SER A 5 7.66 15.01 3.70
C SER A 5 8.84 14.07 3.84
N HIS A 6 9.67 14.25 4.88
CA HIS A 6 10.77 13.35 5.20
C HIS A 6 10.26 11.99 5.66
N LEU A 7 9.25 11.96 6.53
CA LEU A 7 8.63 10.72 7.01
C LEU A 7 8.01 9.92 5.85
N PHE A 8 7.28 10.60 4.96
CA PHE A 8 6.73 9.97 3.76
C PHE A 8 7.82 9.41 2.85
N ALA A 9 8.86 10.18 2.56
CA ALA A 9 9.96 9.74 1.69
C ALA A 9 10.71 8.54 2.28
N ALA A 10 10.96 8.56 3.59
CA ALA A 10 11.57 7.45 4.31
C ALA A 10 10.71 6.19 4.25
N ALA A 11 9.41 6.29 4.56
CA ALA A 11 8.49 5.16 4.50
C ALA A 11 8.37 4.59 3.07
N LEU A 12 8.27 5.45 2.06
CA LEU A 12 8.22 5.02 0.67
C LEU A 12 9.52 4.33 0.24
N GLY A 13 10.67 4.88 0.63
CA GLY A 13 11.98 4.27 0.38
C GLY A 13 12.17 2.93 1.11
N ALA A 14 11.55 2.77 2.28
CA ALA A 14 11.60 1.53 3.06
C ALA A 14 10.68 0.42 2.52
N MET A 15 9.70 0.71 1.65
CA MET A 15 8.76 -0.30 1.13
C MET A 15 9.45 -1.48 0.45
N VAL A 16 10.37 -1.20 -0.49
CA VAL A 16 11.07 -2.23 -1.26
C VAL A 16 11.94 -3.12 -0.35
N PRO A 17 12.87 -2.59 0.47
CA PRO A 17 13.66 -3.44 1.35
C PRO A 17 12.80 -4.19 2.37
N SER A 18 11.71 -3.60 2.86
CA SER A 18 10.77 -4.29 3.76
C SER A 18 10.08 -5.48 3.08
N LEU A 19 9.58 -5.28 1.86
CA LEU A 19 8.97 -6.36 1.07
C LEU A 19 9.98 -7.46 0.76
N LEU A 20 11.22 -7.09 0.40
CA LEU A 20 12.29 -8.06 0.17
C LEU A 20 12.61 -8.85 1.44
N LEU A 21 12.65 -8.20 2.62
CA LEU A 21 12.86 -8.89 3.89
C LEU A 21 11.74 -9.90 4.16
N LEU A 22 10.47 -9.53 3.97
CA LEU A 22 9.34 -10.45 4.12
C LEU A 22 9.45 -11.65 3.18
N LEU A 23 9.75 -11.42 1.90
CA LEU A 23 9.94 -12.48 0.92
C LEU A 23 11.12 -13.40 1.26
N LEU A 24 12.19 -12.85 1.86
CA LEU A 24 13.33 -13.64 2.32
C LEU A 24 12.99 -14.51 3.54
N LEU A 25 12.23 -13.95 4.50
CA LEU A 25 11.74 -14.69 5.65
C LEU A 25 10.82 -15.84 5.20
N GLU A 26 9.91 -15.58 4.27
CA GLU A 26 9.04 -16.64 3.71
C GLU A 26 9.82 -17.72 2.95
N LYS A 27 10.82 -17.33 2.18
CA LYS A 27 11.69 -18.28 1.49
C LYS A 27 12.42 -19.20 2.47
N GLN A 28 12.66 -18.77 3.70
CA GLN A 28 13.17 -19.64 4.76
C GLN A 28 12.11 -20.69 5.16
N TRP A 29 10.85 -20.30 5.26
CA TRP A 29 9.76 -21.23 5.60
C TRP A 29 9.58 -22.31 4.55
N ASP A 30 9.63 -21.97 3.26
CA ASP A 30 9.53 -22.95 2.17
C ASP A 30 10.66 -24.00 2.17
N ARG A 31 11.78 -23.71 2.84
CA ARG A 31 12.90 -24.66 3.00
C ARG A 31 12.72 -25.56 4.21
N GLU A 32 12.08 -25.06 5.26
CA GLU A 32 11.98 -25.73 6.56
C GLU A 32 10.64 -26.45 6.77
N LEU A 33 9.61 -26.11 6.00
CA LEU A 33 8.24 -26.59 6.19
C LEU A 33 7.67 -27.24 4.91
N PRO A 34 6.74 -28.19 5.05
CA PRO A 34 5.99 -28.71 3.90
C PRO A 34 5.24 -27.59 3.16
N PRO A 35 5.14 -27.62 1.82
CA PRO A 35 4.48 -26.58 1.04
C PRO A 35 3.02 -26.33 1.44
N GLU A 36 2.29 -27.36 1.86
CA GLU A 36 0.92 -27.27 2.34
C GLU A 36 0.78 -26.54 3.69
N CYS A 37 1.86 -26.44 4.46
CA CYS A 37 1.90 -25.76 5.75
C CYS A 37 2.70 -24.44 5.69
N SER A 38 3.37 -24.13 4.58
CA SER A 38 4.29 -22.99 4.52
C SER A 38 3.52 -21.67 4.37
N GLY A 39 3.93 -20.66 5.13
CA GLY A 39 3.42 -19.31 5.04
C GLY A 39 2.65 -18.82 6.27
N ALA A 40 2.61 -17.50 6.36
CA ALA A 40 1.96 -16.77 7.43
C ALA A 40 0.46 -16.57 7.12
N LEU A 41 -0.41 -16.81 8.11
CA LEU A 41 -1.88 -16.75 8.00
C LEU A 41 -2.38 -15.36 7.54
N ASP A 42 -1.68 -14.31 7.93
CA ASP A 42 -1.97 -12.90 7.65
C ASP A 42 -1.85 -12.52 6.16
N ARG A 43 -1.24 -13.41 5.36
CA ARG A 43 -1.18 -13.31 3.89
C ARG A 43 -2.36 -13.98 3.19
N VAL A 44 -3.12 -14.80 3.89
CA VAL A 44 -4.28 -15.50 3.31
C VAL A 44 -5.40 -14.49 3.14
N PHE A 45 -5.58 -14.02 1.90
CA PHE A 45 -6.53 -12.96 1.54
C PHE A 45 -7.93 -13.14 2.15
N TRP A 46 -8.45 -14.37 2.13
CA TRP A 46 -9.78 -14.71 2.61
C TRP A 46 -9.75 -15.79 3.70
N LEU A 47 -8.94 -15.56 4.74
CA LEU A 47 -8.75 -16.51 5.84
C LEU A 47 -10.07 -16.84 6.53
N LEU A 48 -10.41 -18.13 6.57
CA LEU A 48 -11.55 -18.66 7.32
C LEU A 48 -11.11 -19.11 8.73
N PRO A 49 -11.95 -18.96 9.77
CA PRO A 49 -11.57 -19.28 11.14
C PRO A 49 -11.18 -20.76 11.34
N ASP A 50 -11.90 -21.65 10.68
CA ASP A 50 -11.71 -23.11 10.75
C ASP A 50 -10.41 -23.60 10.11
N ALA A 51 -9.79 -22.79 9.24
CA ALA A 51 -8.49 -23.09 8.65
C ALA A 51 -7.30 -22.79 9.59
N ILE A 52 -7.51 -21.98 10.64
CA ILE A 52 -6.41 -21.49 11.49
C ILE A 52 -5.80 -22.61 12.34
N SER A 53 -6.61 -23.33 13.12
CA SER A 53 -6.09 -24.38 14.00
C SER A 53 -5.41 -25.52 13.22
N PRO A 54 -5.97 -26.05 12.11
CA PRO A 54 -5.28 -27.04 11.28
C PRO A 54 -3.94 -26.52 10.73
N HIS A 55 -3.87 -25.25 10.33
CA HIS A 55 -2.61 -24.64 9.87
C HIS A 55 -1.56 -24.60 10.99
N LEU A 56 -1.95 -24.14 12.19
CA LEU A 56 -1.03 -24.09 13.34
C LEU A 56 -0.54 -25.48 13.78
N GLU A 57 -1.36 -26.50 13.58
CA GLU A 57 -0.97 -27.91 13.78
C GLU A 57 0.02 -28.38 12.69
N CYS A 58 -0.30 -28.11 11.42
CA CYS A 58 0.54 -28.40 10.24
C CYS A 58 1.96 -27.83 10.38
N LEU A 59 2.08 -26.59 10.89
CA LEU A 59 3.35 -25.92 11.13
C LEU A 59 4.28 -26.69 12.08
N GLY A 60 3.73 -27.54 12.96
CA GLY A 60 4.51 -28.23 13.98
C GLY A 60 5.24 -27.26 14.92
N VAL A 61 6.18 -27.79 15.72
CA VAL A 61 6.90 -26.98 16.72
C VAL A 61 7.85 -25.98 16.05
N SER A 62 8.59 -26.41 15.03
CA SER A 62 9.54 -25.57 14.30
C SER A 62 8.85 -24.44 13.54
N GLY A 63 7.78 -24.72 12.79
CA GLY A 63 7.06 -23.70 12.04
C GLY A 63 6.41 -22.65 12.93
N ARG A 64 5.89 -23.05 14.11
CA ARG A 64 5.37 -22.09 15.10
C ARG A 64 6.47 -21.23 15.72
N ALA A 65 7.71 -21.72 15.82
CA ALA A 65 8.85 -20.91 16.26
C ALA A 65 9.24 -19.88 15.19
N LEU A 66 9.38 -20.32 13.93
CA LEU A 66 9.60 -19.42 12.78
C LEU A 66 8.50 -18.35 12.67
N TYR A 67 7.25 -18.69 12.97
CA TYR A 67 6.15 -17.74 12.97
C TYR A 67 6.33 -16.65 14.03
N LYS A 68 6.81 -17.01 15.23
CA LYS A 68 7.13 -16.01 16.26
C LYS A 68 8.28 -15.09 15.83
N ASP A 69 9.30 -15.65 15.17
CA ASP A 69 10.45 -14.88 14.69
C ASP A 69 10.06 -13.93 13.54
N PHE A 70 9.18 -14.36 12.64
CA PHE A 70 8.62 -13.51 11.57
C PHE A 70 7.99 -12.23 12.13
N TYR A 71 7.28 -12.34 13.26
CA TYR A 71 6.68 -11.18 13.93
C TYR A 71 7.68 -10.21 14.57
N ALA A 72 8.98 -10.52 14.65
CA ALA A 72 9.98 -9.52 15.04
C ALA A 72 9.99 -8.30 14.11
N PHE A 73 9.66 -8.51 12.83
CA PHE A 73 9.54 -7.45 11.84
C PHE A 73 8.07 -7.10 11.53
N ASP A 74 7.26 -8.13 11.26
CA ASP A 74 5.93 -7.94 10.69
C ASP A 74 4.89 -7.43 11.71
N LEU A 75 5.10 -7.65 13.01
CA LEU A 75 4.12 -7.26 14.04
C LEU A 75 3.77 -5.78 14.04
N LEU A 76 4.74 -4.90 13.84
CA LEU A 76 4.54 -3.44 13.97
C LEU A 76 5.29 -2.64 12.92
N LEU A 77 6.54 -3.02 12.61
CA LEU A 77 7.39 -2.21 11.76
C LEU A 77 6.87 -2.18 10.32
N PHE A 78 6.48 -3.34 9.78
CA PHE A 78 5.90 -3.39 8.44
C PHE A 78 4.56 -2.64 8.33
N PRO A 79 3.57 -2.85 9.23
CA PRO A 79 2.35 -2.04 9.30
C PRO A 79 2.59 -0.54 9.31
N LEU A 80 3.56 -0.07 10.09
CA LEU A 80 3.91 1.34 10.17
C LEU A 80 4.49 1.87 8.85
N ILE A 81 5.38 1.10 8.22
CA ILE A 81 6.03 1.49 6.96
C ILE A 81 4.98 1.59 5.83
N TYR A 82 4.19 0.54 5.60
CA TYR A 82 3.26 0.55 4.47
C TYR A 82 2.14 1.56 4.68
N SER A 83 1.61 1.69 5.90
CA SER A 83 0.52 2.63 6.16
C SER A 83 0.97 4.07 5.99
N THR A 84 2.17 4.41 6.46
CA THR A 84 2.76 5.75 6.30
C THR A 84 3.01 6.07 4.83
N ALA A 85 3.55 5.12 4.06
CA ALA A 85 3.78 5.30 2.63
C ALA A 85 2.47 5.52 1.86
N LEU A 86 1.48 4.64 2.04
CA LEU A 86 0.18 4.74 1.37
C LEU A 86 -0.60 5.98 1.81
N MET A 87 -0.60 6.32 3.10
CA MET A 87 -1.26 7.53 3.61
C MET A 87 -0.64 8.79 2.98
N GLY A 88 0.69 8.85 2.89
CA GLY A 88 1.38 9.96 2.25
C GLY A 88 1.11 10.08 0.74
N LEU A 89 0.94 8.96 0.03
CA LEU A 89 0.49 8.96 -1.37
C LEU A 89 -0.94 9.47 -1.49
N LEU A 90 -1.87 8.90 -0.70
CA LEU A 90 -3.28 9.26 -0.76
C LEU A 90 -3.54 10.71 -0.35
N ARG A 91 -2.82 11.26 0.63
CA ARG A 91 -2.91 12.70 0.97
C ARG A 91 -2.53 13.60 -0.20
N ARG A 92 -1.57 13.21 -1.03
CA ARG A 92 -1.13 13.99 -2.21
C ARG A 92 -2.10 13.85 -3.39
N LEU A 93 -2.70 12.68 -3.56
CA LEU A 93 -3.65 12.40 -4.64
C LEU A 93 -5.08 12.89 -4.33
N TRP A 94 -5.46 12.88 -3.05
CA TRP A 94 -6.81 13.16 -2.57
C TRP A 94 -6.81 14.06 -1.31
N PRO A 95 -6.24 15.28 -1.36
CA PRO A 95 -6.06 16.12 -0.17
C PRO A 95 -7.38 16.39 0.58
N GLU A 96 -8.47 16.64 -0.16
CA GLU A 96 -9.79 16.96 0.39
C GLU A 96 -10.59 15.75 0.90
N ARG A 97 -10.13 14.52 0.66
CA ARG A 97 -10.87 13.29 0.99
C ARG A 97 -10.26 12.60 2.20
N ARG A 98 -10.51 13.15 3.40
CA ARG A 98 -9.97 12.63 4.67
C ARG A 98 -10.17 11.13 4.87
N LEU A 99 -11.39 10.65 4.60
CA LEU A 99 -11.72 9.22 4.70
C LEU A 99 -10.83 8.32 3.84
N VAL A 100 -10.42 8.79 2.65
CA VAL A 100 -9.60 8.00 1.73
C VAL A 100 -8.19 7.85 2.29
N TRP A 101 -7.56 8.95 2.72
CA TRP A 101 -6.19 8.88 3.22
C TRP A 101 -6.07 8.33 4.65
N THR A 102 -7.17 8.14 5.37
CA THR A 102 -7.18 7.39 6.65
C THR A 102 -7.23 5.86 6.47
N LEU A 103 -7.58 5.35 5.28
CA LEU A 103 -7.69 3.91 5.03
C LEU A 103 -6.42 3.13 5.42
N PRO A 104 -5.19 3.56 5.06
CA PRO A 104 -3.99 2.80 5.42
C PRO A 104 -3.75 2.70 6.92
N GLY A 105 -4.19 3.70 7.70
CA GLY A 105 -4.12 3.65 9.16
C GLY A 105 -5.09 2.62 9.76
N ILE A 106 -6.30 2.51 9.20
CA ILE A 106 -7.27 1.48 9.59
C ILE A 106 -6.70 0.08 9.28
N ALA A 107 -6.13 -0.10 8.09
CA ALA A 107 -5.47 -1.36 7.71
C ALA A 107 -4.37 -1.74 8.71
N ALA A 108 -3.47 -0.81 9.05
CA ALA A 108 -2.40 -1.08 10.01
C ALA A 108 -2.90 -1.42 11.42
N VAL A 109 -3.99 -0.79 11.88
CA VAL A 109 -4.60 -1.16 13.18
C VAL A 109 -5.16 -2.58 13.12
N CYS A 110 -5.85 -2.95 12.03
CA CYS A 110 -6.33 -4.31 11.84
C CYS A 110 -5.17 -5.33 11.79
N ASP A 111 -4.08 -4.98 11.11
CA ASP A 111 -2.86 -5.77 10.97
C ASP A 111 -2.19 -6.06 12.32
N VAL A 112 -1.93 -5.02 13.11
CA VAL A 112 -1.31 -5.17 14.44
C VAL A 112 -2.23 -5.98 15.37
N ALA A 113 -3.54 -5.70 15.36
CA ALA A 113 -4.49 -6.43 16.19
C ALA A 113 -4.60 -7.91 15.80
N GLU A 114 -4.53 -8.21 14.50
CA GLU A 114 -4.47 -9.57 13.98
C GLU A 114 -3.19 -10.27 14.45
N ASN A 115 -2.04 -9.66 14.21
CA ASN A 115 -0.73 -10.23 14.53
C ASN A 115 -0.61 -10.54 16.02
N VAL A 116 -1.10 -9.64 16.89
CA VAL A 116 -1.21 -9.89 18.34
C VAL A 116 -2.14 -11.07 18.63
N SER A 117 -3.27 -11.18 17.96
CA SER A 117 -4.23 -12.27 18.14
C SER A 117 -3.64 -13.63 17.71
N ILE A 118 -2.89 -13.66 16.60
CA ILE A 118 -2.18 -14.87 16.15
C ILE A 118 -1.08 -15.26 17.13
N LEU A 119 -0.31 -14.30 17.66
CA LEU A 119 0.68 -14.57 18.72
C LEU A 119 0.05 -15.20 19.96
N GLN A 120 -1.16 -14.78 20.35
CA GLN A 120 -1.88 -15.39 21.47
C GLN A 120 -2.33 -16.82 21.14
N LEU A 121 -2.82 -17.08 19.92
CA LEU A 121 -3.13 -18.44 19.48
C LEU A 121 -1.88 -19.34 19.50
N LEU A 122 -0.74 -18.84 19.02
CA LEU A 122 0.55 -19.56 19.06
C LEU A 122 1.06 -19.82 20.49
N LYS A 123 0.66 -19.00 21.47
CA LYS A 123 1.01 -19.17 22.88
C LYS A 123 0.13 -20.21 23.57
N LEU A 124 -1.15 -20.28 23.22
CA LEU A 124 -2.13 -21.18 23.82
C LEU A 124 -2.16 -22.56 23.17
N PHE A 125 -1.62 -22.70 21.96
CA PHE A 125 -1.54 -23.98 21.26
C PHE A 125 -0.91 -25.07 22.15
N PRO A 126 -1.50 -26.29 22.22
CA PRO A 126 -2.54 -26.86 21.35
C PRO A 126 -3.99 -26.53 21.73
N ASP A 127 -4.22 -25.77 22.79
CA ASP A 127 -5.58 -25.41 23.20
C ASP A 127 -6.22 -24.48 22.16
N ARG A 128 -7.44 -24.85 21.72
CA ARG A 128 -8.18 -24.06 20.74
C ARG A 128 -8.94 -22.92 21.38
N TRP A 129 -8.88 -21.75 20.75
CA TRP A 129 -9.68 -20.58 21.12
C TRP A 129 -10.50 -20.09 19.94
N LYS A 130 -11.66 -20.72 19.72
CA LYS A 130 -12.55 -20.45 18.57
C LYS A 130 -12.95 -18.98 18.41
N THR A 131 -13.24 -18.28 19.50
CA THR A 131 -13.57 -16.85 19.45
C THR A 131 -12.42 -16.02 18.89
N LEU A 132 -11.19 -16.33 19.31
CA LEU A 132 -10.00 -15.61 18.85
C LEU A 132 -9.65 -15.98 17.39
N GLU A 133 -9.87 -17.22 16.97
CA GLU A 133 -9.79 -17.63 15.55
C GLU A 133 -10.76 -16.81 14.67
N ILE A 134 -11.99 -16.57 15.13
CA ILE A 134 -12.96 -15.71 14.43
C ILE A 134 -12.46 -14.27 14.36
N VAL A 135 -11.92 -13.73 15.47
CA VAL A 135 -11.36 -12.38 15.51
C VAL A 135 -10.22 -12.23 14.50
N VAL A 136 -9.26 -13.16 14.46
CA VAL A 136 -8.17 -13.18 13.47
C VAL A 136 -8.76 -13.14 12.06
N SER A 137 -9.65 -14.07 11.70
CA SER A 137 -10.26 -14.13 10.38
C SER A 137 -10.98 -12.83 9.98
N VAL A 138 -11.70 -12.18 10.90
CA VAL A 138 -12.37 -10.90 10.62
C VAL A 138 -11.36 -9.78 10.40
N LEU A 139 -10.31 -9.71 11.23
CA LEU A 139 -9.25 -8.71 11.12
C LEU A 139 -8.46 -8.86 9.81
N THR A 140 -8.03 -10.08 9.46
CA THR A 140 -7.32 -10.38 8.21
C THR A 140 -8.14 -9.93 6.99
N ARG A 141 -9.43 -10.33 6.92
CA ARG A 141 -10.30 -9.95 5.81
C ARG A 141 -10.56 -8.44 5.75
N THR A 142 -10.79 -7.81 6.90
CA THR A 142 -11.01 -6.36 6.98
C THR A 142 -9.76 -5.60 6.52
N LYS A 143 -8.57 -6.00 7.00
CA LYS A 143 -7.28 -5.48 6.55
C LYS A 143 -7.18 -5.53 5.04
N TRP A 144 -7.38 -6.70 4.44
CA TRP A 144 -7.26 -6.89 2.99
C TRP A 144 -8.24 -6.04 2.18
N VAL A 145 -9.51 -5.96 2.59
CA VAL A 145 -10.50 -5.08 1.95
C VAL A 145 -10.06 -3.62 2.00
N VAL A 146 -9.55 -3.16 3.15
CA VAL A 146 -9.09 -1.78 3.34
C VAL A 146 -7.82 -1.49 2.54
N VAL A 147 -6.84 -2.40 2.54
CA VAL A 147 -5.60 -2.28 1.76
C VAL A 147 -5.89 -2.24 0.26
N LEU A 148 -6.72 -3.15 -0.26
CA LEU A 148 -7.12 -3.15 -1.66
C LEU A 148 -7.85 -1.86 -2.04
N SER A 149 -8.75 -1.39 -1.18
CA SER A 149 -9.44 -0.10 -1.38
C SER A 149 -8.44 1.05 -1.48
N ALA A 150 -7.46 1.11 -0.57
CA ALA A 150 -6.41 2.13 -0.60
C ALA A 150 -5.58 2.07 -1.90
N ILE A 151 -5.21 0.88 -2.37
CA ILE A 151 -4.50 0.67 -3.64
C ILE A 151 -5.33 1.18 -4.82
N VAL A 152 -6.62 0.85 -4.88
CA VAL A 152 -7.53 1.34 -5.93
C VAL A 152 -7.57 2.87 -5.93
N PHE A 153 -7.70 3.51 -4.78
CA PHE A 153 -7.65 4.98 -4.70
C PHE A 153 -6.31 5.56 -5.13
N VAL A 154 -5.18 4.92 -4.84
CA VAL A 154 -3.86 5.34 -5.34
C VAL A 154 -3.84 5.28 -6.87
N LEU A 155 -4.26 4.16 -7.46
CA LEU A 155 -4.26 3.98 -8.92
C LEU A 155 -5.16 5.01 -9.62
N VAL A 156 -6.40 5.16 -9.16
CA VAL A 156 -7.36 6.13 -9.73
C VAL A 156 -6.83 7.56 -9.57
N GLY A 157 -6.28 7.91 -8.41
CA GLY A 157 -5.71 9.23 -8.14
C GLY A 157 -4.52 9.53 -9.04
N ALA A 158 -3.61 8.56 -9.22
CA ALA A 158 -2.45 8.70 -10.10
C ALA A 158 -2.87 8.89 -11.57
N LEU A 159 -3.82 8.08 -12.06
CA LEU A 159 -4.37 8.22 -13.42
C LEU A 159 -5.00 9.59 -13.65
N ARG A 160 -5.81 10.07 -12.69
CA ARG A 160 -6.41 11.41 -12.74
C ARG A 160 -5.35 12.50 -12.83
N MET A 161 -4.29 12.41 -12.01
CA MET A 161 -3.19 13.38 -12.02
C MET A 161 -2.43 13.38 -13.35
N LEU A 162 -2.15 12.19 -13.92
CA LEU A 162 -1.48 12.06 -15.22
C LEU A 162 -2.34 12.66 -16.34
N ALA A 163 -3.64 12.36 -16.38
CA ALA A 163 -4.58 12.91 -17.34
C ALA A 163 -4.66 14.44 -17.28
N TYR A 164 -4.75 15.01 -16.06
CA TYR A 164 -4.78 16.46 -15.87
C TYR A 164 -3.50 17.15 -16.36
N LYS A 165 -2.32 16.57 -16.04
CA LYS A 165 -1.03 17.09 -16.52
C LYS A 165 -0.91 17.02 -18.04
N ALA A 166 -1.33 15.91 -18.65
CA ALA A 166 -1.33 15.74 -20.10
C ALA A 166 -2.22 16.79 -20.79
N LEU A 167 -3.45 16.98 -20.30
CA LEU A 167 -4.37 17.98 -20.84
C LEU A 167 -3.79 19.40 -20.74
N LYS A 168 -3.24 19.77 -19.57
CA LYS A 168 -2.63 21.09 -19.36
C LYS A 168 -1.45 21.33 -20.30
N LEU A 169 -0.61 20.32 -20.53
CA LEU A 169 0.51 20.40 -21.48
C LEU A 169 0.04 20.57 -22.93
N LEU A 170 -1.02 19.88 -23.33
CA LEU A 170 -1.63 20.04 -24.65
C LEU A 170 -2.19 21.44 -24.84
N THR A 171 -2.95 21.96 -23.88
CA THR A 171 -3.49 23.32 -23.93
C THR A 171 -2.38 24.38 -24.01
N TYR A 172 -1.34 24.24 -23.19
CA TYR A 172 -0.18 25.15 -23.21
C TYR A 172 0.54 25.15 -24.57
N ARG A 173 0.74 23.96 -25.18
CA ARG A 173 1.34 23.84 -26.51
C ARG A 173 0.48 24.51 -27.59
N THR A 174 -0.84 24.35 -27.53
CA THR A 174 -1.77 24.96 -28.49
C THR A 174 -1.76 26.48 -28.38
N VAL A 175 -1.84 27.04 -27.17
CA VAL A 175 -1.80 28.50 -26.93
C VAL A 175 -0.48 29.09 -27.44
N ASN A 176 0.66 28.45 -27.16
CA ASN A 176 1.95 28.94 -27.66
C ASN A 176 2.08 28.86 -29.19
N LYS A 177 1.52 27.82 -29.84
CA LYS A 177 1.49 27.73 -31.31
C LYS A 177 0.66 28.84 -31.94
N LEU A 178 -0.48 29.20 -31.34
CA LEU A 178 -1.34 30.28 -31.82
C LEU A 178 -0.64 31.64 -31.70
N LYS A 179 -0.02 31.92 -30.54
CA LYS A 179 0.74 33.16 -30.32
C LYS A 179 1.92 33.31 -31.28
N ALA A 180 2.68 32.22 -31.52
CA ALA A 180 3.78 32.22 -32.49
C ALA A 180 3.34 32.34 -33.97
N LYS A 181 2.04 32.14 -34.28
CA LYS A 181 1.48 32.39 -35.61
C LYS A 181 1.07 33.86 -35.75
N GLU A 182 0.49 34.44 -34.70
CA GLU A 182 0.12 35.86 -34.63
C GLU A 182 1.36 36.77 -34.73
N ASP A 183 2.43 36.47 -33.98
CA ASP A 183 3.67 37.25 -33.99
C ASP A 183 4.42 37.23 -35.34
N ARG A 184 4.13 36.27 -36.23
CA ARG A 184 4.72 36.19 -37.58
C ARG A 184 3.98 37.03 -38.63
N HIS A 185 2.78 37.53 -38.32
CA HIS A 185 1.97 38.29 -39.27
C HIS A 185 1.96 39.84 -39.17
N PRO A 186 2.67 40.55 -38.26
CA PRO A 186 2.41 41.98 -38.05
C PRO A 186 3.17 42.94 -38.98
N ARG A 187 3.69 42.53 -40.16
CA ARG A 187 4.59 43.41 -40.93
C ARG A 187 4.53 43.35 -42.46
N GLN A 188 3.36 43.10 -43.07
CA GLN A 188 3.19 43.30 -44.52
C GLN A 188 2.21 44.41 -44.94
N GLU A 189 1.51 45.06 -44.00
CA GLU A 189 0.42 45.99 -44.37
C GLU A 189 0.74 47.49 -44.26
N LYS A 190 1.99 47.90 -44.00
CA LYS A 190 2.34 49.33 -43.83
C LYS A 190 3.28 49.95 -44.89
N SER A 191 3.53 49.29 -46.03
CA SER A 191 4.40 49.88 -47.08
C SER A 191 3.68 50.39 -48.35
N SER A 192 2.34 50.43 -48.40
CA SER A 192 1.62 50.78 -49.65
C SER A 192 0.91 52.14 -49.67
N SER A 193 1.07 53.02 -48.68
CA SER A 193 0.31 54.30 -48.60
C SER A 193 1.19 55.56 -48.56
N ARG A 194 2.30 55.60 -49.32
CA ARG A 194 3.10 56.83 -49.48
C ARG A 194 3.52 57.07 -50.92
N VAL A 195 2.52 57.15 -51.82
CA VAL A 195 2.64 57.79 -53.13
C VAL A 195 1.32 58.50 -53.37
N HIS A 196 1.26 59.80 -53.07
CA HIS A 196 0.47 60.84 -53.73
C HIS A 196 0.78 62.18 -53.06
#